data_AF-A0A0V1H8Z9-F1
#
_entry.id   AF-A0A0V1H8Z9-F1
#
_cell.length_a   1.000
_cell.length_b   1.000
_cell.length_c   1.000
_cell.angle_alpha   90.00
_cell.angle_beta   90.00
_cell.angle_gamma   90.00
#
_symmetry.space_group_name_H-M   'P 1'
#
loop_
_entity.id
_entity.type
_entity.pdbx_description
1 polymer ?
#
loop_
_entity_poly.entity_id
_entity_poly.type
_entity_poly.pdbx_seq_one_letter_code
_entity_poly.pdbx_strand_id
1 'polypeptide(L)'
;MMNPNVADEASWIVHTIPGFPKALRGYVFPPAEIQKGHLFICLTIKESEIDAIAMAIRIATPLIYHNDIPDAEINSRPNLKKLVNGESRLTPPLTVTRQISTAAAAGLKVTIYSKSEKSRYEIYRRVLVKKLKTSIKVWTTRDKTLKSDCRILGRNIKLVTSPITISGHASSLESDVSQWLISEPGNKFCAIDKPYQKSQAKEPSIAVCIDDATIFGHFNLIGQSVDNCYEITTLLGKEFIYFTLICCRAIMYKVPAQNTGKALIAGAAGAWQNTAAVTGANGHSFAKALEHVIAANAANKFIAYNNIPPDIPKVETKSNSKGVLMMNPGGADEASWIVHTIPGFPKALRGYVFPPAEIQKGHLLICLTIKESEIDAIAMAIRIATPLIYHNDIPDAEINSRPNLKKLVNGESRLTPPLTVTRQISTAAAAGLKVTIYSKSEKSRYEIYRRVLVKKLKATIKVWTTRDKTLKSDCRILGRNIKLVISPIAVNGQASSLENDVSQWLISEPGNKFCAIDKPYHKSQTKEPSMAVCIDDATIFGHFNLIGQNVENCT
;
A
#
# COMPACT_ATOMS: atom_id res chain seq x y z
N MET A 1 -30.76 1.59 -29.22
CA MET A 1 -31.94 1.74 -30.09
C MET A 1 -32.67 2.98 -29.64
N MET A 2 -33.03 3.91 -30.54
CA MET A 2 -33.89 5.07 -30.22
C MET A 2 -35.33 4.75 -30.66
N ASN A 3 -36.33 5.19 -29.89
CA ASN A 3 -37.73 5.02 -30.26
C ASN A 3 -38.24 6.28 -30.98
N PRO A 4 -38.43 6.27 -32.31
CA PRO A 4 -38.85 7.47 -33.04
C PRO A 4 -40.27 7.95 -32.70
N ASN A 5 -41.05 7.13 -31.97
CA ASN A 5 -42.46 7.40 -31.66
C ASN A 5 -42.68 7.90 -30.21
N VAL A 6 -41.64 7.94 -29.38
CA VAL A 6 -41.71 8.40 -27.98
C VAL A 6 -40.58 9.38 -27.73
N ALA A 7 -40.91 10.61 -27.31
CA ALA A 7 -39.93 11.65 -27.06
C ALA A 7 -38.98 11.26 -25.91
N ASP A 8 -37.65 11.35 -26.16
CA ASP A 8 -36.57 11.11 -25.19
C ASP A 8 -36.49 9.68 -24.63
N GLU A 9 -36.77 8.66 -25.47
CA GLU A 9 -36.66 7.24 -25.08
C GLU A 9 -35.70 6.45 -25.97
N ALA A 10 -34.71 5.82 -25.34
CA ALA A 10 -33.80 4.87 -25.97
C ALA A 10 -33.68 3.59 -25.14
N SER A 11 -33.20 2.51 -25.76
CA SER A 11 -32.92 1.23 -25.12
C SER A 11 -31.45 0.84 -25.27
N TRP A 12 -30.86 0.39 -24.17
CA TRP A 12 -29.52 -0.17 -24.12
C TRP A 12 -29.57 -1.64 -23.66
N ILE A 13 -29.08 -2.53 -24.52
CA ILE A 13 -29.03 -3.97 -24.26
C ILE A 13 -27.58 -4.41 -24.11
N VAL A 14 -27.30 -5.19 -23.07
CA VAL A 14 -26.00 -5.81 -22.80
C VAL A 14 -26.20 -7.32 -22.68
N HIS A 15 -25.37 -8.10 -23.38
CA HIS A 15 -25.46 -9.57 -23.32
C HIS A 15 -24.09 -10.23 -23.54
N THR A 16 -24.03 -11.54 -23.26
CA THR A 16 -22.80 -12.35 -23.40
C THR A 16 -22.75 -13.23 -24.64
N ILE A 17 -23.78 -13.21 -25.50
CA ILE A 17 -23.89 -14.12 -26.65
C ILE A 17 -23.00 -13.66 -27.83
N PRO A 18 -22.08 -14.49 -28.32
CA PRO A 18 -21.33 -14.23 -29.54
C PRO A 18 -22.23 -14.22 -30.79
N GLY A 19 -22.04 -13.24 -31.68
CA GLY A 19 -22.73 -13.20 -32.98
C GLY A 19 -24.23 -12.87 -32.93
N PHE A 20 -24.73 -12.42 -31.78
CA PHE A 20 -26.09 -11.93 -31.57
C PHE A 20 -26.05 -10.44 -31.18
N PRO A 21 -27.08 -9.64 -31.50
CA PRO A 21 -28.11 -9.91 -32.51
C PRO A 21 -27.54 -9.78 -33.93
N LYS A 22 -28.12 -10.50 -34.89
CA LYS A 22 -27.84 -10.28 -36.32
C LYS A 22 -28.67 -9.09 -36.80
N ALA A 23 -28.03 -7.93 -36.90
CA ALA A 23 -28.70 -6.70 -37.34
C ALA A 23 -29.44 -6.91 -38.67
N LEU A 24 -30.69 -6.44 -38.74
CA LEU A 24 -31.57 -6.49 -39.90
C LEU A 24 -31.89 -7.90 -40.45
N ARG A 25 -31.70 -8.97 -39.66
CA ARG A 25 -31.96 -10.36 -40.10
C ARG A 25 -33.03 -11.10 -39.29
N GLY A 26 -33.88 -10.35 -38.59
CA GLY A 26 -34.88 -10.91 -37.68
C GLY A 26 -34.28 -11.49 -36.39
N TYR A 27 -35.16 -11.88 -35.46
CA TYR A 27 -34.73 -12.49 -34.20
C TYR A 27 -34.32 -13.94 -34.46
N VAL A 28 -33.03 -14.23 -34.33
CA VAL A 28 -32.47 -15.60 -34.41
C VAL A 28 -31.46 -15.78 -33.28
N PHE A 29 -31.80 -16.64 -32.31
CA PHE A 29 -30.86 -17.03 -31.26
C PHE A 29 -29.84 -18.05 -31.83
N PRO A 30 -28.52 -17.89 -31.61
CA PRO A 30 -27.53 -18.81 -32.15
C PRO A 30 -27.70 -20.25 -31.61
N PRO A 31 -27.89 -21.28 -32.46
CA PRO A 31 -28.12 -22.65 -31.98
C PRO A 31 -26.99 -23.21 -31.11
N ALA A 32 -25.74 -22.86 -31.41
CA ALA A 32 -24.56 -23.28 -30.63
C ALA A 32 -24.52 -22.73 -29.20
N GLU A 33 -25.30 -21.69 -28.91
CA GLU A 33 -25.34 -21.01 -27.63
C GLU A 33 -26.54 -21.45 -26.78
N ILE A 34 -27.46 -22.27 -27.31
CA ILE A 34 -28.64 -22.78 -26.58
C ILE A 34 -28.25 -23.61 -25.36
N GLN A 35 -27.13 -24.34 -25.45
CA GLN A 35 -26.65 -25.21 -24.37
C GLN A 35 -25.86 -24.45 -23.30
N LYS A 36 -25.75 -23.12 -23.40
CA LYS A 36 -24.96 -22.30 -22.50
C LYS A 36 -25.81 -21.31 -21.72
N GLY A 37 -25.44 -21.09 -20.45
CA GLY A 37 -25.95 -20.00 -19.64
C GLY A 37 -25.47 -18.65 -20.18
N HIS A 38 -26.40 -17.71 -20.32
CA HIS A 38 -26.13 -16.34 -20.77
C HIS A 38 -26.85 -15.33 -19.88
N LEU A 39 -26.28 -14.13 -19.81
CA LEU A 39 -26.88 -13.00 -19.13
C LEU A 39 -27.34 -11.94 -20.14
N PHE A 40 -28.50 -11.35 -19.86
CA PHE A 40 -29.06 -10.22 -20.59
C PHE A 40 -29.46 -9.11 -19.62
N ILE A 41 -29.17 -7.87 -20.02
CA ILE A 41 -29.68 -6.67 -19.38
C ILE A 41 -30.31 -5.82 -20.48
N CYS A 42 -31.54 -5.36 -20.25
CA CYS A 42 -32.21 -4.37 -21.10
C CYS A 42 -32.60 -3.18 -20.23
N LEU A 43 -32.18 -1.99 -20.60
CA LEU A 43 -32.46 -0.75 -19.88
C LEU A 43 -33.13 0.24 -20.83
N THR A 44 -34.29 0.75 -20.42
CA THR A 44 -34.86 1.96 -21.02
C THR A 44 -34.15 3.17 -20.42
N ILE A 45 -33.53 3.98 -21.26
CA ILE A 45 -32.72 5.16 -20.91
C ILE A 45 -33.26 6.39 -21.62
N LYS A 46 -32.99 7.57 -21.04
CA LYS A 46 -33.25 8.82 -21.74
C LYS A 46 -32.23 9.00 -22.86
N GLU A 47 -32.62 9.67 -23.94
CA GLU A 47 -31.67 9.99 -25.00
C GLU A 47 -30.55 10.89 -24.48
N SER A 48 -30.81 11.77 -23.52
CA SER A 48 -29.79 12.61 -22.89
C SER A 48 -28.61 11.82 -22.29
N GLU A 49 -28.81 10.56 -21.92
CA GLU A 49 -27.77 9.70 -21.32
C GLU A 49 -26.86 9.04 -22.36
N ILE A 50 -27.23 9.07 -23.64
CA ILE A 50 -26.52 8.35 -24.72
C ILE A 50 -25.05 8.77 -24.83
N ASP A 51 -24.74 10.06 -24.71
CA ASP A 51 -23.35 10.53 -24.87
C ASP A 51 -22.46 10.10 -23.68
N ALA A 52 -23.04 10.02 -22.47
CA ALA A 52 -22.35 9.50 -21.29
C ALA A 52 -22.06 7.99 -21.42
N ILE A 53 -23.01 7.23 -21.95
CA ILE A 53 -22.85 5.81 -22.26
C ILE A 53 -21.79 5.63 -23.35
N ALA A 54 -21.87 6.40 -24.44
CA ALA A 54 -20.93 6.33 -25.56
C ALA A 54 -19.49 6.59 -25.09
N MET A 55 -19.29 7.53 -24.17
CA MET A 55 -17.97 7.76 -23.58
C MET A 55 -17.43 6.52 -22.86
N ALA A 56 -18.25 5.85 -22.07
CA ALA A 56 -17.84 4.64 -21.35
C ALA A 56 -17.57 3.48 -22.32
N ILE A 57 -18.42 3.29 -23.32
CA ILE A 57 -18.26 2.26 -24.35
C ILE A 57 -16.98 2.48 -25.16
N ARG A 58 -16.68 3.73 -25.55
CA ARG A 58 -15.47 4.07 -26.32
C ARG A 58 -14.18 3.65 -25.61
N ILE A 59 -14.14 3.74 -24.28
CA ILE A 59 -12.98 3.31 -23.47
C ILE A 59 -12.76 1.80 -23.53
N ALA A 60 -13.84 1.03 -23.68
CA ALA A 60 -13.80 -0.42 -23.84
C ALA A 60 -13.54 -0.85 -25.30
N THR A 61 -13.40 0.10 -26.22
CA THR A 61 -13.01 -0.10 -27.63
C THR A 61 -13.71 -1.29 -28.31
N PRO A 62 -15.06 -1.32 -28.33
CA PRO A 62 -15.78 -2.42 -28.98
C PRO A 62 -15.67 -2.33 -30.51
N LEU A 63 -15.98 -3.45 -31.17
CA LEU A 63 -16.27 -3.47 -32.59
C LEU A 63 -17.72 -3.06 -32.83
N ILE A 64 -17.94 -1.99 -33.59
CA ILE A 64 -19.27 -1.60 -34.07
C ILE A 64 -19.46 -2.26 -35.43
N TYR A 65 -20.39 -3.21 -35.51
CA TYR A 65 -20.65 -3.98 -36.73
C TYR A 65 -21.88 -3.49 -37.52
N HIS A 66 -22.70 -2.64 -36.91
CA HIS A 66 -23.87 -2.02 -37.54
C HIS A 66 -24.20 -0.70 -36.84
N ASN A 67 -24.57 0.32 -37.60
CA ASN A 67 -25.05 1.60 -37.10
C ASN A 67 -26.07 2.18 -38.10
N ASP A 68 -27.26 2.47 -37.62
CA ASP A 68 -28.38 3.08 -38.35
C ASP A 68 -28.84 4.40 -37.68
N ILE A 69 -28.06 4.92 -36.74
CA ILE A 69 -28.34 6.21 -36.08
C ILE A 69 -28.18 7.35 -37.10
N PRO A 70 -29.16 8.26 -37.24
CA PRO A 70 -29.06 9.40 -38.15
C PRO A 70 -27.84 10.29 -37.88
N ASP A 71 -27.21 10.80 -38.93
CA ASP A 71 -26.01 11.66 -38.83
C ASP A 71 -26.24 12.91 -37.98
N ALA A 72 -27.47 13.46 -37.97
CA ALA A 72 -27.82 14.60 -37.12
C ALA A 72 -27.64 14.28 -35.62
N GLU A 73 -28.10 13.10 -35.18
CA GLU A 73 -27.95 12.62 -33.81
C GLU A 73 -26.50 12.27 -33.46
N ILE A 74 -25.76 11.71 -34.42
CA ILE A 74 -24.33 11.43 -34.24
C ILE A 74 -23.57 12.74 -34.05
N ASN A 75 -23.84 13.73 -34.91
CA ASN A 75 -23.13 15.01 -34.90
C ASN A 75 -23.47 15.89 -33.69
N SER A 76 -24.65 15.75 -33.10
CA SER A 76 -25.03 16.46 -31.87
C SER A 76 -24.34 15.90 -30.61
N ARG A 77 -23.74 14.70 -30.68
CA ARG A 77 -23.21 13.94 -29.52
C ARG A 77 -21.73 13.60 -29.70
N PRO A 78 -20.81 14.38 -29.09
CA PRO A 78 -19.38 14.26 -29.38
C PRO A 78 -18.76 12.90 -29.06
N ASN A 79 -19.15 12.22 -27.98
CA ASN A 79 -18.61 10.91 -27.64
C ASN A 79 -19.23 9.80 -28.50
N LEU A 80 -20.51 9.93 -28.87
CA LEU A 80 -21.15 9.04 -29.83
C LEU A 80 -20.48 9.10 -31.21
N LYS A 81 -20.24 10.31 -31.72
CA LYS A 81 -19.49 10.52 -32.98
C LYS A 81 -18.13 9.83 -32.96
N LYS A 82 -17.37 10.04 -31.88
CA LYS A 82 -16.04 9.42 -31.73
C LYS A 82 -16.10 7.90 -31.63
N LEU A 83 -17.13 7.37 -30.97
CA LEU A 83 -17.36 5.93 -30.86
C LEU A 83 -17.67 5.32 -32.24
N VAL A 84 -18.63 5.89 -32.98
CA VAL A 84 -19.02 5.42 -34.33
C VAL A 84 -17.85 5.51 -35.32
N ASN A 85 -17.05 6.57 -35.26
CA ASN A 85 -15.88 6.75 -36.12
C ASN A 85 -14.67 5.87 -35.74
N GLY A 86 -14.76 5.07 -34.68
CA GLY A 86 -13.67 4.19 -34.25
C GLY A 86 -12.44 4.93 -33.69
N GLU A 87 -12.61 6.14 -33.14
CA GLU A 87 -11.49 6.90 -32.58
C GLU A 87 -10.92 6.23 -31.32
N SER A 88 -9.80 5.52 -31.49
CA SER A 88 -9.12 4.72 -30.45
C SER A 88 -8.03 5.48 -29.68
N ARG A 89 -7.77 6.75 -30.02
CA ARG A 89 -6.75 7.56 -29.35
C ARG A 89 -7.22 8.03 -27.97
N LEU A 90 -7.03 7.16 -26.99
CA LEU A 90 -7.34 7.44 -25.59
C LEU A 90 -6.21 8.23 -24.93
N THR A 91 -6.49 9.50 -24.61
CA THR A 91 -5.71 10.28 -23.63
C THR A 91 -6.20 9.95 -22.22
N PRO A 92 -5.34 10.08 -21.19
CA PRO A 92 -5.76 9.91 -19.81
C PRO A 92 -7.00 10.76 -19.47
N PRO A 93 -7.94 10.26 -18.66
CA PRO A 93 -7.85 9.04 -17.85
C PRO A 93 -8.15 7.74 -18.62
N LEU A 94 -7.34 6.70 -18.37
CA LEU A 94 -7.43 5.38 -19.04
C LEU A 94 -8.53 4.45 -18.46
N THR A 95 -9.25 4.95 -17.46
CA THR A 95 -10.45 4.35 -16.86
C THR A 95 -11.50 5.42 -16.66
N VAL A 96 -12.77 5.09 -16.91
CA VAL A 96 -13.89 6.02 -16.77
C VAL A 96 -14.97 5.40 -15.89
N THR A 97 -15.65 6.25 -15.12
CA THR A 97 -16.87 5.92 -14.40
C THR A 97 -17.94 6.90 -14.84
N ARG A 98 -19.06 6.38 -15.34
CA ARG A 98 -20.23 7.19 -15.71
C ARG A 98 -21.45 6.68 -14.97
N GLN A 99 -22.28 7.60 -14.53
CA GLN A 99 -23.52 7.27 -13.85
C GLN A 99 -24.66 7.87 -14.68
N ILE A 100 -25.69 7.06 -14.92
CA ILE A 100 -26.89 7.40 -15.68
C ILE A 100 -28.12 7.01 -14.86
N SER A 101 -29.29 7.49 -15.29
CA SER A 101 -30.58 7.03 -14.75
C SER A 101 -31.47 6.46 -15.86
N THR A 102 -32.24 5.41 -15.57
CA THR A 102 -33.23 4.88 -16.52
C THR A 102 -34.40 5.86 -16.71
N ALA A 103 -35.16 5.74 -17.79
CA ALA A 103 -36.21 6.70 -18.16
C ALA A 103 -37.47 6.70 -17.26
N ALA A 104 -37.67 5.68 -16.42
CA ALA A 104 -38.83 5.59 -15.51
C ALA A 104 -38.89 6.73 -14.48
N ALA A 105 -40.10 7.05 -13.97
CA ALA A 105 -40.36 8.19 -13.08
C ALA A 105 -39.45 8.26 -11.82
N ALA A 106 -39.09 7.12 -11.24
CA ALA A 106 -38.15 7.04 -10.11
C ALA A 106 -36.69 6.83 -10.53
N GLY A 107 -36.43 6.42 -11.78
CA GLY A 107 -35.11 6.20 -12.38
C GLY A 107 -34.16 5.28 -11.59
N LEU A 108 -33.90 4.06 -12.08
CA LEU A 108 -32.83 3.22 -11.54
C LEU A 108 -31.46 3.85 -11.83
N LYS A 109 -30.61 3.93 -10.80
CA LYS A 109 -29.23 4.40 -10.95
C LYS A 109 -28.38 3.29 -11.55
N VAL A 110 -27.74 3.58 -12.68
CA VAL A 110 -26.83 2.65 -13.36
C VAL A 110 -25.45 3.29 -13.43
N THR A 111 -24.43 2.55 -13.01
CA THR A 111 -23.03 2.99 -13.04
C THR A 111 -22.23 2.12 -14.00
N ILE A 112 -21.57 2.75 -14.95
CA ILE A 112 -20.77 2.12 -15.99
C ILE A 112 -19.29 2.35 -15.66
N TYR A 113 -18.54 1.26 -15.54
CA TYR A 113 -17.11 1.26 -15.31
C TYR A 113 -16.41 0.74 -16.55
N SER A 114 -15.46 1.50 -17.08
CA SER A 114 -14.70 1.10 -18.26
C SER A 114 -13.21 1.25 -18.04
N LYS A 115 -12.43 0.34 -18.62
CA LYS A 115 -10.98 0.43 -18.70
C LYS A 115 -10.52 0.19 -20.13
N SER A 116 -9.45 0.89 -20.52
CA SER A 116 -8.73 0.61 -21.76
C SER A 116 -7.63 -0.42 -21.55
N GLU A 117 -7.20 -1.07 -22.62
CA GLU A 117 -6.02 -1.95 -22.65
C GLU A 117 -4.75 -1.26 -22.11
N LYS A 118 -4.59 0.04 -22.37
CA LYS A 118 -3.43 0.85 -21.96
C LYS A 118 -3.35 1.03 -20.44
N SER A 119 -4.47 0.92 -19.72
CA SER A 119 -4.48 1.04 -18.26
C SER A 119 -3.69 -0.07 -17.56
N ARG A 120 -3.57 -1.24 -18.21
CA ARG A 120 -3.02 -2.48 -17.61
C ARG A 120 -3.69 -2.87 -16.28
N TYR A 121 -4.89 -2.35 -16.01
CA TYR A 121 -5.65 -2.64 -14.80
C TYR A 121 -6.51 -3.89 -15.00
N GLU A 122 -6.64 -4.65 -13.91
CA GLU A 122 -7.56 -5.77 -13.77
C GLU A 122 -8.93 -5.19 -13.35
N ILE A 123 -10.00 -5.44 -14.12
CA ILE A 123 -11.31 -4.77 -13.96
C ILE A 123 -11.95 -4.99 -12.58
N TYR A 124 -11.86 -6.19 -11.99
CA TYR A 124 -12.51 -6.52 -10.73
C TYR A 124 -11.86 -5.78 -9.55
N ARG A 125 -10.58 -6.02 -9.27
CA ARG A 125 -9.89 -5.46 -8.10
C ARG A 125 -9.50 -4.00 -8.29
N ARG A 126 -8.91 -3.64 -9.44
CA ARG A 126 -8.31 -2.31 -9.63
C ARG A 126 -9.33 -1.26 -10.10
N VAL A 127 -10.50 -1.68 -10.58
CA VAL A 127 -11.59 -0.77 -10.96
C VAL A 127 -12.80 -0.98 -10.04
N LEU A 128 -13.46 -2.14 -10.09
CA LEU A 128 -14.74 -2.36 -9.41
C LEU A 128 -14.61 -2.30 -7.88
N VAL A 129 -13.79 -3.13 -7.25
CA VAL A 129 -13.59 -3.13 -5.79
C VAL A 129 -13.12 -1.76 -5.27
N LYS A 130 -12.23 -1.07 -6.01
CA LYS A 130 -11.77 0.28 -5.63
C LYS A 130 -12.89 1.33 -5.70
N LYS A 131 -13.78 1.23 -6.69
CA LYS A 131 -14.85 2.20 -6.91
C LYS A 131 -16.08 1.91 -6.05
N LEU A 132 -16.46 0.65 -5.91
CA LEU A 132 -17.57 0.18 -5.09
C LEU A 132 -17.26 0.29 -3.60
N LYS A 133 -15.98 0.18 -3.22
CA LYS A 133 -15.49 0.25 -1.83
C LYS A 133 -16.06 -0.82 -0.89
N THR A 134 -16.67 -1.87 -1.43
CA THR A 134 -17.26 -3.02 -0.72
C THR A 134 -16.68 -4.35 -1.23
N SER A 135 -16.95 -5.46 -0.55
CA SER A 135 -16.61 -6.78 -1.08
C SER A 135 -17.51 -7.09 -2.26
N ILE A 136 -17.12 -8.05 -3.09
CA ILE A 136 -17.91 -8.54 -4.20
C ILE A 136 -17.95 -10.06 -4.18
N LYS A 137 -19.11 -10.65 -4.44
CA LYS A 137 -19.24 -12.06 -4.85
C LYS A 137 -19.27 -12.09 -6.36
N VAL A 138 -18.44 -12.94 -6.98
CA VAL A 138 -18.22 -12.95 -8.42
C VAL A 138 -18.51 -14.33 -8.98
N TRP A 139 -19.44 -14.39 -9.92
CA TRP A 139 -19.64 -15.54 -10.81
C TRP A 139 -18.96 -15.24 -12.14
N THR A 140 -18.00 -16.08 -12.52
CA THR A 140 -17.17 -15.83 -13.69
C THR A 140 -16.36 -17.07 -14.04
N THR A 141 -16.11 -17.29 -15.32
CA THR A 141 -15.08 -18.25 -15.75
C THR A 141 -13.71 -17.74 -15.30
N ARG A 142 -12.83 -18.66 -14.91
CA ARG A 142 -11.60 -18.33 -14.18
C ARG A 142 -10.42 -19.18 -14.62
N ASP A 143 -9.23 -18.60 -14.56
CA ASP A 143 -7.97 -19.31 -14.76
C ASP A 143 -7.42 -19.86 -13.43
N LYS A 144 -6.39 -20.70 -13.47
CA LYS A 144 -5.75 -21.24 -12.25
C LYS A 144 -4.94 -20.20 -11.47
N THR A 145 -4.85 -18.96 -11.95
CA THR A 145 -3.91 -17.94 -11.45
C THR A 145 -4.58 -16.91 -10.54
N LEU A 146 -5.81 -16.48 -10.86
CA LEU A 146 -6.58 -15.57 -10.02
C LEU A 146 -7.56 -16.37 -9.14
N LYS A 147 -7.32 -16.31 -7.82
CA LYS A 147 -8.14 -16.95 -6.79
C LYS A 147 -9.00 -15.92 -6.05
N SER A 148 -9.86 -16.38 -5.15
CA SER A 148 -10.53 -15.50 -4.19
C SER A 148 -9.52 -14.57 -3.50
N ASP A 149 -9.87 -13.29 -3.38
CA ASP A 149 -9.01 -12.24 -2.87
C ASP A 149 -9.64 -11.64 -1.62
N CYS A 150 -9.35 -12.22 -0.46
CA CYS A 150 -9.76 -11.66 0.84
C CYS A 150 -8.67 -10.81 1.50
N ARG A 151 -7.76 -10.20 0.73
CA ARG A 151 -6.63 -9.43 1.27
C ARG A 151 -7.02 -8.07 1.84
N ILE A 152 -8.25 -7.59 1.63
CA ILE A 152 -8.72 -6.26 2.03
C ILE A 152 -10.02 -6.41 2.83
N LEU A 153 -9.98 -6.19 4.15
CA LEU A 153 -11.16 -6.35 5.00
C LEU A 153 -12.33 -5.48 4.49
N GLY A 154 -13.49 -6.12 4.28
CA GLY A 154 -14.68 -5.47 3.74
C GLY A 154 -14.63 -5.14 2.24
N ARG A 155 -13.57 -5.55 1.52
CA ARG A 155 -13.38 -5.36 0.06
C ARG A 155 -12.80 -6.61 -0.60
N ASN A 156 -13.40 -7.74 -0.27
CA ASN A 156 -12.98 -9.05 -0.75
C ASN A 156 -13.49 -9.32 -2.17
N ILE A 157 -12.81 -10.18 -2.92
CA ILE A 157 -13.34 -10.84 -4.11
C ILE A 157 -13.61 -12.28 -3.73
N LYS A 158 -14.86 -12.61 -3.44
CA LYS A 158 -15.32 -13.96 -3.15
C LYS A 158 -15.80 -14.58 -4.46
N LEU A 159 -15.30 -15.76 -4.81
CA LEU A 159 -15.72 -16.43 -6.04
C LEU A 159 -16.90 -17.34 -5.73
N VAL A 160 -17.99 -17.24 -6.48
CA VAL A 160 -19.16 -18.10 -6.33
C VAL A 160 -18.79 -19.52 -6.75
N THR A 161 -19.18 -20.53 -5.96
CA THR A 161 -18.90 -21.93 -6.24
C THR A 161 -19.81 -22.45 -7.36
N SER A 162 -19.24 -23.24 -8.27
CA SER A 162 -20.00 -23.99 -9.27
C SER A 162 -20.53 -25.29 -8.66
N PRO A 163 -21.75 -25.73 -8.99
CA PRO A 163 -22.75 -25.05 -9.81
C PRO A 163 -23.59 -24.02 -9.02
N ILE A 164 -24.17 -23.04 -9.71
CA ILE A 164 -25.26 -22.20 -9.19
C ILE A 164 -26.62 -22.80 -9.56
N THR A 165 -27.68 -22.39 -8.87
CA THR A 165 -29.06 -22.78 -9.20
C THR A 165 -29.90 -21.53 -9.47
N ILE A 166 -30.56 -21.50 -10.62
CA ILE A 166 -31.50 -20.44 -11.03
C ILE A 166 -32.88 -21.08 -11.17
N SER A 167 -33.80 -20.77 -10.25
CA SER A 167 -35.17 -21.31 -10.25
C SER A 167 -35.22 -22.84 -10.44
N GLY A 168 -34.38 -23.57 -9.70
CA GLY A 168 -34.29 -25.04 -9.76
C GLY A 168 -33.42 -25.61 -10.88
N HIS A 169 -32.92 -24.79 -11.81
CA HIS A 169 -32.04 -25.23 -12.88
C HIS A 169 -30.58 -24.98 -12.51
N ALA A 170 -29.75 -26.04 -12.54
CA ALA A 170 -28.32 -25.93 -12.27
C ALA A 170 -27.58 -25.32 -13.48
N SER A 171 -26.66 -24.41 -13.22
CA SER A 171 -25.73 -23.85 -14.21
C SER A 171 -24.30 -23.97 -13.68
N SER A 172 -23.39 -24.52 -14.49
CA SER A 172 -21.99 -24.74 -14.10
C SER A 172 -21.06 -23.76 -14.81
N LEU A 173 -19.86 -23.52 -14.26
CA LEU A 173 -18.87 -22.65 -14.91
C LEU A 173 -18.41 -23.13 -16.30
N GLU A 174 -18.55 -24.43 -16.60
CA GLU A 174 -18.24 -25.02 -17.91
C GLU A 174 -19.34 -24.78 -18.93
N SER A 175 -20.58 -24.58 -18.45
CA SER A 175 -21.78 -24.39 -19.27
C SER A 175 -22.32 -22.97 -19.22
N ASP A 176 -21.74 -22.06 -18.43
CA ASP A 176 -22.20 -20.68 -18.27
C ASP A 176 -21.12 -19.69 -18.72
N VAL A 177 -21.45 -18.82 -19.67
CA VAL A 177 -20.53 -17.79 -20.17
C VAL A 177 -20.84 -16.41 -19.62
N SER A 178 -21.75 -16.29 -18.65
CA SER A 178 -22.01 -15.02 -17.99
C SER A 178 -20.90 -14.66 -17.02
N GLN A 179 -20.66 -13.34 -16.87
CA GLN A 179 -19.83 -12.81 -15.81
C GLN A 179 -20.61 -11.73 -15.08
N TRP A 180 -20.82 -11.96 -13.79
CA TRP A 180 -21.54 -11.01 -12.95
C TRP A 180 -20.96 -10.97 -11.54
N LEU A 181 -21.25 -9.87 -10.85
CA LEU A 181 -20.93 -9.73 -9.44
C LEU A 181 -22.03 -9.03 -8.68
N ILE A 182 -21.99 -9.19 -7.36
CA ILE A 182 -22.82 -8.45 -6.42
C ILE A 182 -21.97 -7.89 -5.28
N SER A 183 -22.35 -6.73 -4.74
CA SER A 183 -21.64 -6.09 -3.62
C SER A 183 -21.99 -6.68 -2.25
N GLU A 184 -21.04 -6.83 -1.32
CA GLU A 184 -21.25 -7.33 0.04
C GLU A 184 -20.47 -6.50 1.09
N PRO A 185 -21.13 -5.77 2.00
CA PRO A 185 -22.57 -5.43 1.98
C PRO A 185 -22.90 -4.48 0.83
N GLY A 186 -24.17 -4.43 0.41
CA GLY A 186 -24.64 -3.44 -0.57
C GLY A 186 -25.89 -3.89 -1.33
N ASN A 187 -26.20 -3.17 -2.40
CA ASN A 187 -27.40 -3.34 -3.23
C ASN A 187 -27.07 -3.26 -4.73
N LYS A 188 -25.82 -3.58 -5.10
CA LYS A 188 -25.34 -3.46 -6.47
C LYS A 188 -25.18 -4.83 -7.10
N PHE A 189 -25.75 -4.97 -8.29
CA PHE A 189 -25.50 -6.07 -9.21
C PHE A 189 -24.75 -5.53 -10.42
N CYS A 190 -23.72 -6.21 -10.91
CA CYS A 190 -23.02 -5.80 -12.12
C CYS A 190 -22.85 -6.95 -13.11
N ALA A 191 -23.07 -6.67 -14.39
CA ALA A 191 -22.58 -7.50 -15.50
C ALA A 191 -21.21 -7.00 -15.95
N ILE A 192 -20.31 -7.91 -16.29
CA ILE A 192 -18.95 -7.63 -16.75
C ILE A 192 -18.73 -8.37 -18.07
N ASP A 193 -18.01 -7.77 -19.01
CA ASP A 193 -17.74 -8.37 -20.32
C ASP A 193 -16.53 -9.33 -20.34
N LYS A 194 -15.64 -9.21 -19.35
CA LYS A 194 -14.40 -9.99 -19.26
C LYS A 194 -14.39 -10.94 -18.06
N PRO A 195 -13.88 -12.16 -18.24
CA PRO A 195 -13.74 -13.12 -17.15
C PRO A 195 -12.66 -12.71 -16.14
N TYR A 196 -12.71 -13.29 -14.94
CA TYR A 196 -11.69 -13.07 -13.91
C TYR A 196 -10.43 -13.90 -14.20
N GLN A 197 -9.68 -13.43 -15.20
CA GLN A 197 -8.44 -14.04 -15.66
C GLN A 197 -7.30 -13.02 -15.63
N LYS A 198 -6.05 -13.46 -15.58
CA LYS A 198 -4.88 -12.54 -15.56
C LYS A 198 -4.67 -11.85 -16.92
N SER A 199 -5.03 -12.52 -18.01
CA SER A 199 -4.94 -12.03 -19.39
C SER A 199 -5.74 -10.75 -19.61
N GLN A 200 -6.95 -10.65 -19.05
CA GLN A 200 -7.85 -9.50 -19.25
C GLN A 200 -7.23 -8.16 -18.83
N ALA A 201 -6.22 -8.13 -17.97
CA ALA A 201 -5.52 -6.89 -17.62
C ALA A 201 -4.91 -6.20 -18.85
N LYS A 202 -4.62 -6.96 -19.91
CA LYS A 202 -4.11 -6.46 -21.18
C LYS A 202 -5.21 -6.10 -22.20
N GLU A 203 -6.47 -6.37 -21.88
CA GLU A 203 -7.63 -6.13 -22.75
C GLU A 203 -8.43 -4.91 -22.25
N PRO A 204 -9.23 -4.26 -23.11
CA PRO A 204 -10.28 -3.36 -22.65
C PRO A 204 -11.39 -4.15 -21.92
N SER A 205 -12.16 -3.48 -21.05
CA SER A 205 -13.31 -4.10 -20.37
C SER A 205 -14.33 -3.06 -19.93
N ILE A 206 -15.59 -3.48 -19.86
CA ILE A 206 -16.72 -2.72 -19.36
C ILE A 206 -17.51 -3.51 -18.31
N ALA A 207 -18.00 -2.81 -17.31
CA ALA A 207 -18.92 -3.35 -16.32
C ALA A 207 -20.09 -2.40 -16.11
N VAL A 208 -21.31 -2.95 -16.12
CA VAL A 208 -22.56 -2.21 -15.96
C VAL A 208 -23.19 -2.62 -14.65
N CYS A 209 -23.22 -1.70 -13.70
CA CYS A 209 -23.72 -1.92 -12.34
C CYS A 209 -25.07 -1.25 -12.13
N ILE A 210 -26.07 -2.02 -11.73
CA ILE A 210 -27.42 -1.57 -11.38
C ILE A 210 -27.52 -1.46 -9.86
N ASP A 211 -28.03 -0.33 -9.39
CA ASP A 211 -28.28 -0.03 -7.98
C ASP A 211 -29.75 -0.36 -7.65
N ASP A 212 -30.04 -1.63 -7.40
CA ASP A 212 -31.39 -2.14 -7.13
C ASP A 212 -31.34 -3.28 -6.11
N ALA A 213 -32.03 -3.09 -4.98
CA ALA A 213 -32.01 -4.04 -3.87
C ALA A 213 -32.69 -5.37 -4.19
N THR A 214 -33.70 -5.37 -5.07
CA THR A 214 -34.46 -6.56 -5.45
C THR A 214 -33.61 -7.46 -6.36
N ILE A 215 -33.03 -6.88 -7.41
CA ILE A 215 -32.11 -7.58 -8.31
C ILE A 215 -30.91 -8.10 -7.51
N PHE A 216 -30.31 -7.26 -6.67
CA PHE A 216 -29.24 -7.68 -5.77
C PHE A 216 -29.65 -8.87 -4.90
N GLY A 217 -30.84 -8.82 -4.28
CA GLY A 217 -31.36 -9.88 -3.42
C GLY A 217 -31.46 -11.23 -4.13
N HIS A 218 -31.99 -11.26 -5.36
CA HIS A 218 -32.07 -12.48 -6.16
C HIS A 218 -30.69 -13.06 -6.49
N PHE A 219 -29.75 -12.23 -6.96
CA PHE A 219 -28.40 -12.70 -7.27
C PHE A 219 -27.59 -13.08 -6.03
N ASN A 220 -27.91 -12.50 -4.86
CA ASN A 220 -27.29 -12.89 -3.59
C ASN A 220 -27.72 -14.27 -3.12
N LEU A 221 -28.98 -14.67 -3.41
CA LEU A 221 -29.44 -16.04 -3.18
C LEU A 221 -28.75 -17.03 -4.13
N ILE A 222 -28.62 -16.67 -5.42
CA ILE A 222 -27.92 -17.49 -6.41
C ILE A 222 -26.45 -17.68 -6.01
N GLY A 223 -25.78 -16.61 -5.58
CA GLY A 223 -24.37 -16.60 -5.20
C GLY A 223 -24.10 -16.90 -3.72
N GLN A 224 -24.99 -17.62 -3.03
CA GLN A 224 -24.86 -17.85 -1.59
C GLN A 224 -23.61 -18.67 -1.22
N SER A 225 -23.25 -19.65 -2.05
CA SER A 225 -22.09 -20.50 -1.87
C SER A 225 -20.88 -19.89 -2.58
N VAL A 226 -19.82 -19.62 -1.83
CA VAL A 226 -18.58 -19.03 -2.33
C VAL A 226 -17.39 -19.88 -1.90
N ASP A 227 -16.35 -19.92 -2.72
CA ASP A 227 -15.10 -20.58 -2.37
C ASP A 227 -14.57 -19.96 -1.08
N ASN A 228 -14.17 -20.81 -0.14
CA ASN A 228 -13.49 -20.35 1.06
C ASN A 228 -12.31 -19.47 0.65
N CYS A 229 -12.37 -18.21 1.06
CA CYS A 229 -11.14 -17.47 1.22
C CYS A 229 -10.32 -18.24 2.25
N TYR A 230 -9.06 -18.51 1.93
CA TYR A 230 -8.13 -19.00 2.94
C TYR A 230 -7.97 -17.89 3.97
N GLU A 231 -8.85 -17.87 4.97
CA GLU A 231 -8.62 -17.13 6.19
C GLU A 231 -7.55 -17.88 6.98
N ILE A 232 -6.50 -17.18 7.40
CA ILE A 232 -5.53 -17.70 8.36
C ILE A 232 -6.19 -17.62 9.74
N THR A 233 -7.21 -18.45 9.98
CA THR A 233 -7.98 -18.50 11.24
C THR A 233 -8.22 -19.94 11.67
N THR A 234 -7.16 -20.75 11.78
CA THR A 234 -7.14 -21.91 12.69
C THR A 234 -5.71 -22.31 13.02
N LEU A 235 -5.24 -21.90 14.19
CA LEU A 235 -4.32 -22.64 15.08
C LEU A 235 -4.17 -21.82 16.37
N LEU A 236 -5.21 -21.85 17.19
CA LEU A 236 -5.10 -21.55 18.62
C LEU A 236 -4.48 -22.76 19.30
N GLY A 237 -3.16 -22.72 19.50
CA GLY A 237 -2.42 -23.57 20.42
C GLY A 237 -1.73 -22.64 21.43
N LYS A 238 -2.06 -22.84 22.70
CA LYS A 238 -1.80 -21.96 23.84
C LYS A 238 -0.30 -21.68 24.10
N GLU A 239 -0.11 -20.58 24.84
CA GLU A 239 1.14 -20.09 25.44
C GLU A 239 2.04 -19.27 24.49
N PHE A 240 1.76 -17.97 24.38
CA PHE A 240 2.73 -16.89 24.65
C PHE A 240 2.03 -15.52 24.51
N ILE A 241 1.62 -14.99 25.66
CA ILE A 241 1.55 -13.57 26.06
C ILE A 241 0.64 -12.62 25.24
N TYR A 242 -0.40 -12.12 25.93
CA TYR A 242 -1.10 -10.87 25.68
C TYR A 242 -0.11 -9.73 25.36
N PHE A 243 0.02 -9.39 24.09
CA PHE A 243 0.47 -8.08 23.65
C PHE A 243 -0.65 -7.53 22.76
N THR A 244 -1.43 -6.60 23.31
CA THR A 244 -2.36 -5.78 22.53
C THR A 244 -1.60 -5.18 21.35
N LEU A 245 -2.24 -5.21 20.19
CA LEU A 245 -1.79 -4.95 18.80
C LEU A 245 -0.74 -3.85 18.53
N ILE A 246 -0.35 -3.00 19.48
CA ILE A 246 0.50 -1.82 19.26
C ILE A 246 1.51 -1.58 20.41
N CYS A 247 1.89 -2.58 21.20
CA CYS A 247 3.01 -2.43 22.14
C CYS A 247 4.30 -2.99 21.53
N CYS A 248 5.21 -2.11 21.10
CA CYS A 248 6.49 -2.49 20.53
C CYS A 248 7.54 -1.47 20.96
N ARG A 249 8.37 -1.86 21.93
CA ARG A 249 9.60 -1.16 22.31
C ARG A 249 10.74 -2.14 22.13
N ALA A 250 11.23 -2.22 20.90
CA ALA A 250 12.26 -3.17 20.53
C ALA A 250 13.31 -2.53 19.63
N ILE A 251 14.56 -2.91 19.86
CA ILE A 251 15.68 -2.68 18.93
C ILE A 251 16.18 -4.06 18.51
N MET A 252 16.23 -4.33 17.21
CA MET A 252 16.84 -5.56 16.68
C MET A 252 18.02 -5.22 15.80
N TYR A 253 19.09 -5.96 16.03
CA TYR A 253 20.25 -6.02 15.17
C TYR A 253 20.28 -7.38 14.48
N LYS A 254 20.14 -7.40 13.15
CA LYS A 254 20.39 -8.59 12.34
C LYS A 254 21.82 -8.52 11.86
N VAL A 255 22.69 -9.40 12.32
CA VAL A 255 24.08 -9.45 11.84
C VAL A 255 24.17 -10.09 10.42
N PRO A 256 25.26 -9.82 9.66
CA PRO A 256 25.48 -10.39 8.34
C PRO A 256 25.44 -11.93 8.32
N ALA A 257 24.94 -12.50 7.22
CA ALA A 257 24.85 -13.94 6.97
C ALA A 257 24.08 -14.77 8.03
N GLN A 258 23.38 -14.13 8.97
CA GLN A 258 22.52 -14.81 9.93
C GLN A 258 21.04 -14.64 9.56
N ASN A 259 20.29 -15.72 9.73
CA ASN A 259 18.84 -15.73 9.54
C ASN A 259 18.09 -15.22 10.78
N THR A 260 18.73 -15.13 11.94
CA THR A 260 18.14 -14.61 13.20
C THR A 260 18.70 -13.23 13.53
N GLY A 261 17.92 -12.44 14.27
CA GLY A 261 18.37 -11.19 14.87
C GLY A 261 18.71 -11.33 16.35
N LYS A 262 19.36 -10.30 16.89
CA LYS A 262 19.55 -10.04 18.32
C LYS A 262 18.64 -8.87 18.70
N ALA A 263 17.70 -9.05 19.61
CA ALA A 263 16.76 -8.02 20.02
C ALA A 263 16.94 -7.60 21.49
N LEU A 264 16.80 -6.30 21.75
CA LEU A 264 16.56 -5.71 23.06
C LEU A 264 15.07 -5.36 23.14
N ILE A 265 14.34 -5.98 24.07
CA ILE A 265 12.89 -5.83 24.22
C ILE A 265 12.60 -5.27 25.61
N ALA A 266 11.77 -4.24 25.70
CA ALA A 266 11.37 -3.68 26.99
C ALA A 266 10.61 -4.71 27.84
N GLY A 267 10.98 -4.84 29.13
CA GLY A 267 10.38 -5.79 30.07
C GLY A 267 11.11 -7.14 30.17
N ALA A 268 11.99 -7.47 29.22
CA ALA A 268 12.97 -8.54 29.37
C ALA A 268 14.18 -8.03 30.17
N ALA A 269 15.01 -8.93 30.73
CA ALA A 269 16.12 -8.67 31.65
C ALA A 269 17.31 -7.84 31.09
N GLY A 270 17.06 -6.91 30.17
CA GLY A 270 18.06 -5.98 29.66
C GLY A 270 19.23 -6.68 28.97
N ALA A 271 19.02 -7.82 28.32
CA ALA A 271 20.04 -8.57 27.60
C ALA A 271 19.61 -8.81 26.13
N TRP A 272 20.58 -9.00 25.24
CA TRP A 272 20.34 -9.38 23.86
C TRP A 272 19.70 -10.76 23.78
N GLN A 273 18.53 -10.86 23.16
CA GLN A 273 17.81 -12.11 22.94
C GLN A 273 17.86 -12.51 21.47
N ASN A 274 17.96 -13.82 21.20
CA ASN A 274 17.80 -14.33 19.84
C ASN A 274 16.33 -14.18 19.42
N THR A 275 16.10 -13.68 18.21
CA THR A 275 14.78 -13.72 17.58
C THR A 275 14.58 -15.02 16.82
N ALA A 276 13.34 -15.38 16.49
CA ALA A 276 13.10 -16.32 15.40
C ALA A 276 13.70 -15.80 14.08
N ALA A 277 13.75 -16.66 13.07
CA ALA A 277 14.31 -16.30 11.77
C ALA A 277 13.57 -15.10 11.17
N VAL A 278 14.32 -14.07 10.78
CA VAL A 278 13.79 -12.83 10.19
C VAL A 278 13.11 -13.06 8.84
N THR A 279 13.32 -14.21 8.21
CA THR A 279 12.66 -14.61 6.97
C THR A 279 11.23 -15.10 7.21
N GLY A 280 10.90 -15.53 8.43
CA GLY A 280 9.57 -15.94 8.85
C GLY A 280 8.71 -14.74 9.28
N ALA A 281 7.40 -14.90 9.14
CA ALA A 281 6.41 -13.92 9.60
C ALA A 281 6.04 -14.09 11.09
N ASN A 282 6.60 -15.10 11.77
CA ASN A 282 6.23 -15.48 13.13
C ASN A 282 7.47 -15.54 14.05
N GLY A 283 7.25 -15.39 15.36
CA GLY A 283 8.27 -15.61 16.38
C GLY A 283 9.28 -14.47 16.60
N HIS A 284 9.06 -13.29 16.01
CA HIS A 284 9.85 -12.10 16.30
C HIS A 284 9.01 -10.82 16.30
N SER A 285 9.43 -9.85 17.11
CA SER A 285 8.67 -8.62 17.41
C SER A 285 8.43 -7.75 16.17
N PHE A 286 9.29 -7.83 15.16
CA PHE A 286 9.21 -6.97 13.98
C PHE A 286 8.21 -7.47 12.94
N ALA A 287 8.11 -8.78 12.71
CA ALA A 287 7.04 -9.31 11.86
C ALA A 287 5.67 -9.06 12.51
N LYS A 288 5.59 -9.21 13.83
CA LYS A 288 4.37 -8.89 14.58
C LYS A 288 4.00 -7.41 14.47
N ALA A 289 4.94 -6.49 14.71
CA ALA A 289 4.69 -5.06 14.57
C ALA A 289 4.31 -4.63 13.14
N LEU A 290 4.72 -5.41 12.13
CA LEU A 290 4.39 -5.16 10.73
C LEU A 290 3.16 -5.92 10.26
N GLU A 291 2.46 -6.67 11.11
CA GLU A 291 1.36 -7.55 10.67
C GLU A 291 0.27 -6.80 9.90
N HIS A 292 -0.01 -5.55 10.30
CA HIS A 292 -0.98 -4.65 9.65
C HIS A 292 -0.39 -3.79 8.53
N VAL A 293 0.92 -3.87 8.35
CA VAL A 293 1.65 -3.27 7.23
C VAL A 293 1.72 -4.26 6.07
N ILE A 294 1.90 -5.55 6.37
CA ILE A 294 2.01 -6.63 5.38
C ILE A 294 0.65 -7.19 4.95
N ALA A 295 -0.39 -7.05 5.78
CA ALA A 295 -1.76 -7.48 5.50
C ALA A 295 -2.73 -6.36 5.90
N ALA A 296 -3.86 -6.25 5.20
CA ALA A 296 -4.80 -5.18 5.48
C ALA A 296 -5.49 -5.37 6.84
N ASN A 297 -5.64 -4.27 7.57
CA ASN A 297 -6.40 -4.21 8.80
C ASN A 297 -7.36 -3.00 8.73
N ALA A 298 -8.60 -3.17 9.19
CA ALA A 298 -9.58 -2.08 9.12
C ALA A 298 -9.28 -0.95 10.10
N ALA A 299 -8.75 -1.26 11.28
CA ALA A 299 -8.42 -0.30 12.32
C ALA A 299 -7.09 0.41 12.04
N ASN A 300 -6.03 -0.33 11.70
CA ASN A 300 -4.70 0.25 11.50
C ASN A 300 -4.51 0.88 10.12
N LYS A 301 -3.83 2.03 10.07
CA LYS A 301 -3.51 2.84 8.90
C LYS A 301 -2.07 3.32 9.01
N PHE A 302 -1.38 3.50 7.90
CA PHE A 302 0.04 3.79 7.92
C PHE A 302 0.57 4.52 6.69
N ILE A 303 1.70 5.20 6.90
CA ILE A 303 2.61 5.60 5.84
C ILE A 303 3.83 4.69 5.87
N ALA A 304 4.30 4.28 4.69
CA ALA A 304 5.56 3.55 4.55
C ALA A 304 6.48 4.33 3.61
N TYR A 305 7.74 4.49 4.05
CA TYR A 305 8.75 5.25 3.32
C TYR A 305 10.05 4.45 3.21
N ASN A 306 10.69 4.49 2.04
CA ASN A 306 11.94 3.78 1.77
C ASN A 306 12.58 4.33 0.50
N ASN A 307 13.89 4.56 0.49
CA ASN A 307 14.59 5.02 -0.70
C ASN A 307 14.79 3.93 -1.77
N ILE A 308 14.68 2.66 -1.39
CA ILE A 308 14.63 1.52 -2.29
C ILE A 308 13.36 0.73 -1.94
N PRO A 309 12.17 1.20 -2.34
CA PRO A 309 10.91 0.53 -2.01
C PRO A 309 10.77 -0.82 -2.76
N PRO A 310 9.99 -1.77 -2.21
CA PRO A 310 9.80 -3.07 -2.85
C PRO A 310 9.05 -3.02 -4.18
N ASP A 311 9.61 -3.68 -5.19
CA ASP A 311 9.01 -3.89 -6.51
C ASP A 311 8.76 -2.59 -7.32
N ILE A 312 9.44 -1.50 -6.97
CA ILE A 312 9.46 -0.25 -7.75
C ILE A 312 10.91 -0.02 -8.21
N PRO A 313 11.24 -0.37 -9.46
CA PRO A 313 12.58 -0.17 -9.98
C PRO A 313 12.85 1.30 -10.30
N LYS A 314 14.13 1.71 -10.26
CA LYS A 314 14.62 3.01 -10.75
C LYS A 314 14.06 4.26 -10.04
N VAL A 315 13.84 4.19 -8.72
CA VAL A 315 13.52 5.40 -7.94
C VAL A 315 14.79 6.18 -7.64
N GLU A 316 14.78 7.48 -7.94
CA GLU A 316 15.84 8.40 -7.56
C GLU A 316 15.40 9.25 -6.36
N THR A 317 16.07 9.06 -5.22
CA THR A 317 15.94 9.95 -4.07
C THR A 317 17.29 10.09 -3.37
N LYS A 318 17.54 11.27 -2.80
CA LYS A 318 18.74 11.53 -2.00
C LYS A 318 18.59 11.13 -0.55
N SER A 319 17.39 10.81 -0.10
CA SER A 319 17.17 10.33 1.27
C SER A 319 17.57 8.86 1.39
N ASN A 320 18.05 8.46 2.57
CA ASN A 320 18.26 7.04 2.90
C ASN A 320 17.26 6.53 3.94
N SER A 321 16.40 7.41 4.45
CA SER A 321 15.43 7.12 5.50
C SER A 321 14.45 6.02 5.05
N LYS A 322 14.23 5.04 5.94
CA LYS A 322 13.26 3.96 5.74
C LYS A 322 12.50 3.69 7.03
N GLY A 323 11.23 3.35 6.91
CA GLY A 323 10.39 3.11 8.06
C GLY A 323 8.90 3.07 7.75
N VAL A 324 8.12 2.91 8.81
CA VAL A 324 6.66 2.87 8.78
C VAL A 324 6.13 3.63 9.97
N LEU A 325 5.21 4.56 9.75
CA LEU A 325 4.47 5.25 10.81
C LEU A 325 3.01 4.80 10.72
N MET A 326 2.51 4.20 11.78
CA MET A 326 1.21 3.52 11.88
C MET A 326 0.36 4.15 12.97
N MET A 327 -0.95 4.14 12.78
CA MET A 327 -1.94 4.56 13.77
C MET A 327 -3.26 3.82 13.59
N ASN A 328 -4.07 3.75 14.64
CA ASN A 328 -5.46 3.32 14.58
C ASN A 328 -6.39 4.53 14.78
N PRO A 329 -6.98 5.09 13.71
CA PRO A 329 -7.87 6.25 13.83
C PRO A 329 -9.13 6.01 14.67
N GLY A 330 -9.48 4.75 14.97
CA GLY A 330 -10.63 4.39 15.81
C GLY A 330 -10.28 4.10 17.26
N GLY A 331 -9.00 4.06 17.63
CA GLY A 331 -8.51 3.75 18.97
C GLY A 331 -7.71 4.90 19.56
N ALA A 332 -7.93 5.24 20.83
CA ALA A 332 -7.19 6.32 21.47
C ALA A 332 -5.72 5.91 21.74
N ASP A 333 -4.77 6.76 21.36
CA ASP A 333 -3.32 6.59 21.61
C ASP A 333 -2.71 5.28 21.08
N GLU A 334 -3.27 4.80 19.97
CA GLU A 334 -2.86 3.57 19.30
C GLU A 334 -1.98 3.88 18.07
N ALA A 335 -0.71 4.22 18.30
CA ALA A 335 0.24 4.51 17.23
C ALA A 335 1.62 3.89 17.44
N SER A 336 2.31 3.59 16.34
CA SER A 336 3.67 3.06 16.36
C SER A 336 4.52 3.57 15.20
N TRP A 337 5.83 3.61 15.44
CA TRP A 337 6.81 4.06 14.47
C TRP A 337 7.97 3.08 14.40
N ILE A 338 8.25 2.61 13.19
CA ILE A 338 9.35 1.71 12.86
C ILE A 338 10.37 2.47 12.02
N VAL A 339 11.65 2.33 12.36
CA VAL A 339 12.79 2.82 11.59
C VAL A 339 13.70 1.64 11.29
N HIS A 340 14.17 1.50 10.05
CA HIS A 340 15.04 0.39 9.67
C HIS A 340 16.03 0.74 8.56
N THR A 341 17.00 -0.14 8.30
CA THR A 341 17.99 0.04 7.23
C THR A 341 17.77 -0.86 5.99
N ILE A 342 16.78 -1.75 6.04
CA ILE A 342 16.53 -2.78 5.01
C ILE A 342 15.93 -2.19 3.71
N PRO A 343 16.62 -2.25 2.55
CA PRO A 343 16.05 -1.90 1.25
C PRO A 343 15.06 -2.98 0.78
N GLY A 344 14.04 -2.60 0.02
CA GLY A 344 13.02 -3.52 -0.50
C GLY A 344 12.02 -4.01 0.55
N PHE A 345 11.91 -3.34 1.70
CA PHE A 345 11.11 -3.76 2.85
C PHE A 345 10.38 -2.58 3.53
N PRO A 346 9.23 -2.80 4.17
CA PRO A 346 8.33 -3.95 4.04
C PRO A 346 7.49 -3.91 2.75
N LYS A 347 6.95 -5.06 2.32
CA LYS A 347 6.00 -5.11 1.20
C LYS A 347 4.59 -4.71 1.67
N ALA A 348 4.31 -3.41 1.64
CA ALA A 348 3.01 -2.86 2.05
C ALA A 348 1.82 -3.61 1.41
N LEU A 349 0.97 -4.19 2.26
CA LEU A 349 -0.24 -4.98 1.97
C LEU A 349 -0.02 -6.18 1.02
N ARG A 350 1.19 -6.73 0.97
CA ARG A 350 1.59 -7.78 0.03
C ARG A 350 2.30 -8.96 0.68
N GLY A 351 2.07 -9.18 1.97
CA GLY A 351 2.64 -10.26 2.75
C GLY A 351 4.06 -9.97 3.26
N TYR A 352 4.47 -10.75 4.26
CA TYR A 352 5.81 -10.65 4.82
C TYR A 352 6.81 -11.32 3.89
N VAL A 353 7.79 -10.55 3.42
CA VAL A 353 8.95 -11.08 2.69
C VAL A 353 10.17 -10.28 3.13
N PHE A 354 11.08 -10.92 3.85
CA PHE A 354 12.40 -10.36 4.08
C PHE A 354 13.20 -10.49 2.78
N PRO A 355 13.82 -9.41 2.26
CA PRO A 355 14.56 -9.46 1.00
C PRO A 355 15.72 -10.46 1.06
N PRO A 356 15.78 -11.48 0.17
CA PRO A 356 16.81 -12.52 0.26
C PRO A 356 18.24 -11.99 0.17
N ALA A 357 18.48 -10.96 -0.65
CA ALA A 357 19.80 -10.33 -0.79
C ALA A 357 20.28 -9.65 0.50
N GLU A 358 19.36 -9.28 1.39
CA GLU A 358 19.65 -8.57 2.62
C GLU A 358 19.92 -9.54 3.80
N ILE A 359 19.78 -10.85 3.59
CA ILE A 359 20.22 -11.87 4.57
C ILE A 359 21.74 -11.82 4.74
N GLN A 360 22.48 -11.53 3.67
CA GLN A 360 23.94 -11.44 3.70
C GLN A 360 24.45 -10.17 4.41
N LYS A 361 23.56 -9.23 4.77
CA LYS A 361 23.95 -7.93 5.33
C LYS A 361 23.47 -7.72 6.77
N GLY A 362 24.17 -6.83 7.45
CA GLY A 362 23.86 -6.33 8.78
C GLY A 362 22.80 -5.23 8.72
N HIS A 363 21.77 -5.31 9.56
CA HIS A 363 20.66 -4.37 9.60
C HIS A 363 20.26 -4.03 11.03
N LEU A 364 19.78 -2.79 11.20
CA LEU A 364 19.21 -2.30 12.44
C LEU A 364 17.73 -1.98 12.21
N LEU A 365 16.89 -2.35 13.18
CA LEU A 365 15.48 -2.02 13.23
C LEU A 365 15.13 -1.49 14.62
N ILE A 366 14.35 -0.42 14.67
CA ILE A 366 13.80 0.18 15.88
C ILE A 366 12.29 0.21 15.73
N CYS A 367 11.57 -0.16 16.77
CA CYS A 367 10.13 -0.15 16.83
C CYS A 367 9.69 0.52 18.14
N LEU A 368 8.86 1.56 18.02
CA LEU A 368 8.42 2.40 19.12
C LEU A 368 6.90 2.54 19.11
N THR A 369 6.25 2.24 20.23
CA THR A 369 4.87 2.69 20.49
C THR A 369 4.87 4.16 20.88
N ILE A 370 4.11 4.97 20.18
CA ILE A 370 4.05 6.42 20.34
C ILE A 370 2.62 6.85 20.66
N LYS A 371 2.45 7.99 21.33
CA LYS A 371 1.14 8.61 21.45
C LYS A 371 0.74 9.21 20.11
N GLU A 372 -0.56 9.27 19.84
CA GLU A 372 -1.03 9.87 18.60
C GLU A 372 -0.67 11.35 18.51
N SER A 373 -0.59 12.05 19.65
CA SER A 373 -0.16 13.45 19.72
C SER A 373 1.25 13.68 19.14
N GLU A 374 2.12 12.66 19.12
CA GLU A 374 3.50 12.76 18.64
C GLU A 374 3.63 12.62 17.12
N ILE A 375 2.58 12.14 16.44
CA ILE A 375 2.61 11.85 14.99
C ILE A 375 2.99 13.08 14.17
N ASP A 376 2.47 14.27 14.49
CA ASP A 376 2.76 15.47 13.70
C ASP A 376 4.21 15.96 13.90
N ALA A 377 4.76 15.79 15.11
CA ALA A 377 6.16 16.08 15.40
C ALA A 377 7.11 15.13 14.65
N ILE A 378 6.77 13.83 14.60
CA ILE A 378 7.50 12.82 13.82
C ILE A 378 7.39 13.13 12.33
N ALA A 379 6.19 13.43 11.83
CA ALA A 379 5.95 13.76 10.42
C ALA A 379 6.78 14.97 9.97
N MET A 380 6.93 15.99 10.82
CA MET A 380 7.82 17.12 10.53
C MET A 380 9.27 16.68 10.35
N ALA A 381 9.78 15.82 11.24
CA ALA A 381 11.15 15.34 11.17
C ALA A 381 11.38 14.45 9.92
N ILE A 382 10.43 13.57 9.60
CA ILE A 382 10.44 12.74 8.40
C ILE A 382 10.42 13.63 7.16
N ARG A 383 9.54 14.64 7.10
CA ARG A 383 9.44 15.56 5.96
C ARG A 383 10.76 16.27 5.65
N ILE A 384 11.48 16.71 6.67
CA ILE A 384 12.78 17.40 6.50
C ILE A 384 13.84 16.45 5.92
N ALA A 385 13.75 15.15 6.21
CA ALA A 385 14.60 14.12 5.63
C ALA A 385 14.19 13.71 4.20
N THR A 386 13.09 14.29 3.69
CA THR A 386 12.55 14.12 2.32
C THR A 386 12.59 12.67 1.81
N PRO A 387 12.06 11.68 2.56
CA PRO A 387 12.05 10.31 2.11
C PRO A 387 11.03 10.10 1.00
N LEU A 388 11.18 9.00 0.27
CA LEU A 388 10.16 8.54 -0.65
C LEU A 388 9.08 7.78 0.11
N ILE A 389 7.86 8.31 0.13
CA ILE A 389 6.66 7.60 0.60
C ILE A 389 6.15 6.73 -0.55
N TYR A 390 6.04 5.43 -0.33
CA TYR A 390 5.56 4.47 -1.35
C TYR A 390 4.22 3.83 -0.99
N HIS A 391 3.73 4.08 0.22
CA HIS A 391 2.39 3.70 0.66
C HIS A 391 1.85 4.75 1.64
N ASN A 392 0.57 5.08 1.50
CA ASN A 392 -0.20 5.84 2.48
C ASN A 392 -1.66 5.41 2.38
N ASP A 393 -2.25 5.00 3.49
CA ASP A 393 -3.68 4.78 3.62
C ASP A 393 -4.31 5.51 4.82
N ILE A 394 -3.57 6.40 5.49
CA ILE A 394 -4.09 7.24 6.57
C ILE A 394 -5.28 8.08 6.05
N PRO A 395 -6.45 8.09 6.73
CA PRO A 395 -7.63 8.82 6.27
C PRO A 395 -7.40 10.33 6.18
N ASP A 396 -8.08 10.98 5.24
CA ASP A 396 -7.98 12.43 5.05
C ASP A 396 -8.34 13.23 6.31
N ALA A 397 -9.24 12.72 7.16
CA ALA A 397 -9.56 13.37 8.44
C ALA A 397 -8.32 13.49 9.34
N GLU A 398 -7.60 12.40 9.53
CA GLU A 398 -6.34 12.38 10.30
C GLU A 398 -5.27 13.23 9.64
N ILE A 399 -5.11 13.13 8.32
CA ILE A 399 -4.13 13.92 7.57
C ILE A 399 -4.44 15.42 7.70
N ASN A 400 -5.70 15.83 7.52
CA ASN A 400 -6.08 17.24 7.56
C ASN A 400 -5.99 17.84 8.96
N SER A 401 -6.14 17.04 10.01
CA SER A 401 -5.96 17.48 11.40
C SER A 401 -4.48 17.74 11.77
N ARG A 402 -3.52 17.23 10.96
CA ARG A 402 -2.09 17.22 11.26
C ARG A 402 -1.28 17.94 10.16
N PRO A 403 -0.95 19.23 10.33
CA PRO A 403 -0.37 20.04 9.27
C PRO A 403 0.94 19.50 8.69
N ASN A 404 1.84 18.94 9.51
CA ASN A 404 3.11 18.39 9.00
C ASN A 404 2.91 17.03 8.35
N LEU A 405 1.98 16.20 8.86
CA LEU A 405 1.60 14.95 8.21
C LEU A 405 1.00 15.20 6.82
N LYS A 406 0.09 16.18 6.69
CA LYS A 406 -0.45 16.62 5.40
C LYS A 406 0.65 17.01 4.42
N LYS A 407 1.58 17.85 4.84
CA LYS A 407 2.69 18.31 3.99
C LYS A 407 3.64 17.17 3.61
N LEU A 408 3.86 16.22 4.52
CA LEU A 408 4.65 15.02 4.25
C LEU A 408 3.99 14.14 3.18
N VAL A 409 2.71 13.80 3.37
CA VAL A 409 1.94 12.94 2.45
C VAL A 409 1.79 13.59 1.07
N ASN A 410 1.56 14.90 1.01
CA ASN A 410 1.44 15.65 -0.24
C ASN A 410 2.77 15.83 -0.98
N GLY A 411 3.90 15.40 -0.40
CA GLY A 411 5.22 15.53 -1.02
C GLY A 411 5.67 16.97 -1.21
N GLU A 412 5.29 17.89 -0.31
CA GLU A 412 5.69 19.30 -0.42
C GLU A 412 7.21 19.46 -0.32
N SER A 413 7.83 19.69 -1.47
CA SER A 413 9.29 19.82 -1.63
C SER A 413 9.85 21.18 -1.17
N ARG A 414 9.00 22.19 -1.05
CA ARG A 414 9.40 23.53 -0.59
C ARG A 414 9.56 23.54 0.93
N LEU A 415 10.81 23.38 1.38
CA LEU A 415 11.19 23.59 2.77
C LEU A 415 11.54 25.07 3.01
N THR A 416 10.79 25.72 3.88
CA THR A 416 11.13 27.02 4.45
C THR A 416 12.01 26.82 5.69
N PRO A 417 12.92 27.76 6.01
CA PRO A 417 13.66 27.71 7.27
C PRO A 417 12.73 27.54 8.49
N PRO A 418 13.19 26.83 9.55
CA PRO A 418 14.54 26.27 9.71
C PRO A 418 14.77 24.99 8.89
N LEU A 419 15.91 24.91 8.23
CA LEU A 419 16.31 23.79 7.35
C LEU A 419 16.84 22.56 8.11
N THR A 420 16.87 22.66 9.44
CA THR A 420 17.19 21.61 10.40
C THR A 420 16.17 21.65 11.52
N VAL A 421 15.71 20.49 11.98
CA VAL A 421 14.70 20.39 13.04
C VAL A 421 15.18 19.44 14.14
N THR A 422 14.73 19.74 15.36
CA THR A 422 14.88 18.86 16.52
C THR A 422 13.50 18.68 17.13
N ARG A 423 13.06 17.44 17.25
CA ARG A 423 11.76 17.09 17.82
C ARG A 423 11.97 16.09 18.95
N GLN A 424 11.34 16.36 20.08
CA GLN A 424 11.35 15.46 21.23
C GLN A 424 9.96 14.85 21.33
N ILE A 425 9.91 13.53 21.51
CA ILE A 425 8.68 12.77 21.66
C ILE A 425 8.83 11.84 22.86
N SER A 426 7.70 11.39 23.41
CA SER A 426 7.68 10.33 24.43
C SER A 426 6.87 9.13 23.92
N THR A 427 7.38 7.94 24.18
CA THR A 427 6.64 6.70 23.87
C THR A 427 5.49 6.47 24.86
N ALA A 428 4.45 5.73 24.46
CA ALA A 428 3.16 5.75 25.16
C ALA A 428 3.07 5.02 26.53
N ALA A 429 4.05 4.20 26.93
CA ALA A 429 3.98 3.45 28.20
C ALA A 429 4.28 4.32 29.45
N ALA A 430 3.86 3.85 30.64
CA ALA A 430 3.92 4.56 31.93
C ALA A 430 5.29 5.18 32.26
N ALA A 431 6.40 4.48 31.96
CA ALA A 431 7.76 5.05 31.95
C ALA A 431 8.20 5.31 30.50
N GLY A 432 7.65 6.36 29.89
CA GLY A 432 7.94 6.78 28.52
C GLY A 432 9.44 6.88 28.21
N LEU A 433 9.94 6.16 27.19
CA LEU A 433 11.26 6.45 26.61
C LEU A 433 11.22 7.85 25.99
N LYS A 434 12.20 8.69 26.32
CA LYS A 434 12.42 9.98 25.68
C LYS A 434 13.19 9.77 24.39
N VAL A 435 12.59 10.19 23.27
CA VAL A 435 13.20 10.06 21.95
C VAL A 435 13.37 11.44 21.35
N THR A 436 14.57 11.73 20.85
CA THR A 436 14.88 12.98 20.14
C THR A 436 15.21 12.68 18.68
N ILE A 437 14.50 13.32 17.77
CA ILE A 437 14.68 13.19 16.33
C ILE A 437 15.39 14.43 15.81
N TYR A 438 16.51 14.24 15.14
CA TYR A 438 17.26 15.28 14.46
C TYR A 438 17.14 15.08 12.96
N SER A 439 16.67 16.09 12.23
CA SER A 439 16.62 16.02 10.78
C SER A 439 17.23 17.26 10.13
N LYS A 440 17.87 17.06 8.99
CA LYS A 440 18.35 18.13 8.13
C LYS A 440 17.86 17.93 6.70
N SER A 441 17.60 19.04 6.02
CA SER A 441 17.35 19.04 4.58
C SER A 441 18.66 19.14 3.78
N GLU A 442 18.61 18.78 2.50
CA GLU A 442 19.74 19.00 1.57
C GLU A 442 20.17 20.47 1.47
N LYS A 443 19.23 21.41 1.62
CA LYS A 443 19.49 22.86 1.50
C LYS A 443 20.28 23.41 2.68
N SER A 444 20.26 22.72 3.85
CA SER A 444 21.01 23.15 5.03
C SER A 444 22.53 23.13 4.80
N ARG A 445 23.02 22.28 3.88
CA ARG A 445 24.45 22.00 3.65
C ARG A 445 25.22 21.53 4.90
N TYR A 446 24.53 21.25 6.01
CA TYR A 446 25.16 20.82 7.25
C TYR A 446 25.56 19.35 7.20
N GLU A 447 26.62 19.04 7.92
CA GLU A 447 27.09 17.69 8.18
C GLU A 447 26.30 17.14 9.40
N ILE A 448 25.56 16.04 9.24
CA ILE A 448 24.62 15.57 10.29
C ILE A 448 25.34 15.22 11.61
N TYR A 449 26.55 14.66 11.56
CA TYR A 449 27.28 14.21 12.75
C TYR A 449 27.83 15.40 13.54
N ARG A 450 28.74 16.18 12.98
CA ARG A 450 29.42 17.30 13.65
C ARG A 450 28.55 18.54 13.80
N ARG A 451 27.87 18.97 12.73
CA ARG A 451 27.15 20.26 12.71
C ARG A 451 25.76 20.17 13.33
N VAL A 452 25.18 18.98 13.43
CA VAL A 452 23.88 18.75 14.09
C VAL A 452 24.07 17.96 15.38
N LEU A 453 24.48 16.69 15.31
CA LEU A 453 24.47 15.79 16.47
C LEU A 453 25.45 16.20 17.57
N VAL A 454 26.75 16.34 17.28
CA VAL A 454 27.76 16.78 18.28
C VAL A 454 27.39 18.13 18.89
N LYS A 455 26.90 19.08 18.08
CA LYS A 455 26.46 20.40 18.58
C LYS A 455 25.24 20.33 19.48
N LYS A 456 24.26 19.48 19.16
CA LYS A 456 23.00 19.37 19.92
C LYS A 456 23.15 18.49 21.15
N LEU A 457 23.90 17.40 21.05
CA LEU A 457 24.22 16.50 22.16
C LEU A 457 25.24 17.11 23.12
N LYS A 458 26.08 18.04 22.63
CA LYS A 458 27.18 18.67 23.38
C LYS A 458 28.16 17.66 24.00
N ALA A 459 28.29 16.47 23.38
CA ALA A 459 29.09 15.36 23.88
C ALA A 459 29.99 14.80 22.77
N THR A 460 30.97 13.99 23.16
CA THR A 460 31.69 13.11 22.22
C THR A 460 30.72 12.04 21.73
N ILE A 461 30.88 11.61 20.49
CA ILE A 461 30.10 10.50 19.93
C ILE A 461 31.04 9.39 19.45
N LYS A 462 30.68 8.13 19.75
CA LYS A 462 31.28 6.94 19.11
C LYS A 462 30.36 6.48 18.00
N VAL A 463 30.86 6.34 16.78
CA VAL A 463 30.04 6.16 15.58
C VAL A 463 30.40 4.86 14.86
N TRP A 464 29.42 3.98 14.69
CA TRP A 464 29.47 2.85 13.76
C TRP A 464 28.82 3.26 12.44
N THR A 465 29.60 3.26 11.36
CA THR A 465 29.16 3.72 10.04
C THR A 465 30.17 3.30 8.99
N THR A 466 29.71 3.03 7.77
CA THR A 466 30.60 3.03 6.60
C THR A 466 31.20 4.42 6.41
N ARG A 467 32.36 4.48 5.77
CA ARG A 467 33.19 5.68 5.69
C ARG A 467 33.66 5.90 4.27
N ASP A 468 33.86 7.16 3.93
CA ASP A 468 34.68 7.51 2.77
C ASP A 468 36.14 7.75 3.21
N LYS A 469 37.05 7.89 2.25
CA LYS A 469 38.47 8.16 2.53
C LYS A 469 38.74 9.58 3.04
N THR A 470 37.71 10.42 3.19
CA THR A 470 37.84 11.86 3.43
C THR A 470 37.50 12.28 4.85
N LEU A 471 36.45 11.71 5.44
CA LEU A 471 36.04 11.99 6.81
C LEU A 471 36.68 10.98 7.77
N LYS A 472 37.44 11.47 8.73
CA LYS A 472 38.11 10.70 9.79
C LYS A 472 37.52 11.04 11.16
N SER A 473 37.98 10.33 12.19
CA SER A 473 37.78 10.74 13.58
C SER A 473 38.19 12.21 13.75
N ASP A 474 37.35 13.01 14.41
CA ASP A 474 37.55 14.45 14.58
C ASP A 474 37.57 14.77 16.07
N CYS A 475 38.74 15.10 16.61
CA CYS A 475 38.90 15.39 18.03
C CYS A 475 39.40 16.81 18.31
N ARG A 476 39.08 17.75 17.41
CA ARG A 476 39.52 19.14 17.49
C ARG A 476 38.89 19.95 18.62
N ILE A 477 37.82 19.46 19.25
CA ILE A 477 37.08 20.19 20.28
C ILE A 477 37.02 19.33 21.53
N LEU A 478 37.65 19.80 22.61
CA LEU A 478 37.67 19.09 23.89
C LEU A 478 36.24 18.72 24.34
N GLY A 479 36.02 17.44 24.63
CA GLY A 479 34.73 16.90 25.06
C GLY A 479 33.66 16.78 23.98
N ARG A 480 33.94 17.14 22.72
CA ARG A 480 32.97 17.10 21.59
C ARG A 480 33.59 16.49 20.34
N ASN A 481 34.06 15.25 20.49
CA ASN A 481 34.77 14.51 19.47
C ASN A 481 33.84 13.60 18.65
N ILE A 482 34.27 13.23 17.45
CA ILE A 482 33.72 12.13 16.67
C ILE A 482 34.78 11.03 16.68
N LYS A 483 34.50 9.93 17.37
CA LYS A 483 35.35 8.74 17.42
C LYS A 483 34.71 7.65 16.58
N LEU A 484 35.43 7.10 15.61
CA LEU A 484 34.87 6.06 14.73
C LEU A 484 35.12 4.67 15.33
N VAL A 485 34.09 3.84 15.41
CA VAL A 485 34.19 2.46 15.93
C VAL A 485 34.96 1.59 14.93
N ILE A 486 35.93 0.83 15.43
CA ILE A 486 36.79 -0.06 14.63
C ILE A 486 35.99 -1.31 14.22
N SER A 487 36.13 -1.69 12.95
CA SER A 487 35.60 -2.95 12.39
C SER A 487 36.57 -4.10 12.66
N PRO A 488 36.10 -5.33 12.96
CA PRO A 488 34.69 -5.71 13.16
C PRO A 488 34.19 -5.42 14.58
N ILE A 489 32.86 -5.34 14.73
CA ILE A 489 32.17 -5.36 16.03
C ILE A 489 31.61 -6.75 16.32
N ALA A 490 31.25 -7.02 17.58
CA ALA A 490 30.55 -8.24 17.98
C ALA A 490 29.22 -7.90 18.66
N VAL A 491 28.11 -8.27 18.03
CA VAL A 491 26.76 -8.13 18.60
C VAL A 491 26.37 -9.43 19.30
N ASN A 492 26.50 -9.45 20.63
CA ASN A 492 26.25 -10.63 21.46
C ASN A 492 26.96 -11.90 20.94
N GLY A 493 28.26 -11.77 20.67
CA GLY A 493 29.12 -12.85 20.18
C GLY A 493 29.12 -13.04 18.65
N GLN A 494 28.25 -12.36 17.91
CA GLN A 494 28.20 -12.48 16.44
C GLN A 494 28.94 -11.32 15.78
N ALA A 495 29.92 -11.63 14.93
CA ALA A 495 30.73 -10.63 14.24
C ALA A 495 29.93 -9.87 13.18
N SER A 496 30.18 -8.57 13.07
CA SER A 496 29.71 -7.72 11.97
C SER A 496 30.84 -6.81 11.51
N SER A 497 31.07 -6.73 10.20
CA SER A 497 32.08 -5.89 9.59
C SER A 497 31.44 -4.77 8.77
N LEU A 498 32.14 -3.64 8.61
CA LEU A 498 31.64 -2.49 7.87
C LEU A 498 31.29 -2.78 6.40
N GLU A 499 31.95 -3.76 5.79
CA GLU A 499 31.73 -4.15 4.39
C GLU A 499 30.38 -4.84 4.19
N ASN A 500 29.89 -5.53 5.24
CA ASN A 500 28.67 -6.31 5.18
C ASN A 500 27.55 -5.72 6.04
N ASP A 501 27.75 -4.60 6.72
CA ASP A 501 26.76 -3.98 7.60
C ASP A 501 26.30 -2.62 7.05
N VAL A 502 25.00 -2.48 6.82
CA VAL A 502 24.41 -1.23 6.29
C VAL A 502 23.74 -0.40 7.38
N SER A 503 23.90 -0.76 8.65
CA SER A 503 23.44 0.05 9.78
C SER A 503 24.40 1.21 10.06
N GLN A 504 23.84 2.32 10.54
CA GLN A 504 24.60 3.44 11.07
C GLN A 504 24.01 3.82 12.41
N TRP A 505 24.84 3.83 13.44
CA TRP A 505 24.43 4.19 14.78
C TRP A 505 25.56 4.90 15.52
N LEU A 506 25.20 5.64 16.57
CA LEU A 506 26.15 6.26 17.47
C LEU A 506 25.69 6.21 18.91
N ILE A 507 26.63 6.43 19.80
CA ILE A 507 26.39 6.63 21.23
C ILE A 507 27.13 7.88 21.74
N SER A 508 26.60 8.54 22.77
CA SER A 508 27.20 9.73 23.39
C SER A 508 28.16 9.39 24.55
N GLU A 509 29.25 10.13 24.69
CA GLU A 509 30.24 10.01 25.77
C GLU A 509 30.61 11.40 26.35
N PRO A 510 30.42 11.66 27.66
CA PRO A 510 29.58 10.88 28.59
C PRO A 510 28.09 11.03 28.21
N GLY A 511 27.27 10.01 28.48
CA GLY A 511 25.82 10.10 28.31
C GLY A 511 25.12 8.75 28.17
N ASN A 512 23.79 8.79 28.06
CA ASN A 512 22.90 7.62 27.99
C ASN A 512 22.15 7.55 26.66
N LYS A 513 22.72 8.12 25.59
CA LYS A 513 22.04 8.25 24.30
C LYS A 513 22.58 7.28 23.28
N PHE A 514 21.67 6.54 22.66
CA PHE A 514 21.89 5.76 21.46
C PHE A 514 21.12 6.40 20.32
N CYS A 515 21.72 6.53 19.12
CA CYS A 515 21.01 7.01 17.95
C CYS A 515 21.20 6.10 16.74
N ALA A 516 20.12 5.85 16.01
CA ALA A 516 20.19 5.34 14.63
C ALA A 516 20.18 6.50 13.65
N ILE A 517 21.03 6.44 12.62
CA ILE A 517 21.17 7.48 11.58
C ILE A 517 20.92 6.83 10.23
N ASP A 518 20.28 7.55 9.31
CA ASP A 518 19.98 7.01 7.98
C ASP A 518 21.14 7.16 6.97
N LYS A 519 22.08 8.07 7.24
CA LYS A 519 23.19 8.42 6.35
C LYS A 519 24.54 7.98 6.92
N PRO A 520 25.42 7.39 6.09
CA PRO A 520 26.78 7.12 6.51
C PRO A 520 27.59 8.41 6.68
N TYR A 521 28.69 8.31 7.42
CA TYR A 521 29.64 9.41 7.63
C TYR A 521 30.52 9.63 6.39
N HIS A 522 29.89 10.10 5.32
CA HIS A 522 30.53 10.47 4.06
C HIS A 522 30.42 12.00 3.84
N LYS A 523 31.39 12.61 3.15
CA LYS A 523 31.39 14.03 2.80
C LYS A 523 30.20 14.41 1.92
N SER A 524 29.74 13.48 1.08
CA SER A 524 28.57 13.68 0.22
C SER A 524 27.29 13.97 1.00
N GLN A 525 27.13 13.47 2.25
CA GLN A 525 25.88 13.67 2.99
C GLN A 525 25.58 15.14 3.31
N THR A 526 26.57 16.03 3.24
CA THR A 526 26.36 17.48 3.38
C THR A 526 25.37 18.00 2.33
N LYS A 527 25.34 17.38 1.14
CA LYS A 527 24.45 17.74 0.03
C LYS A 527 23.16 16.93 -0.02
N GLU A 528 22.89 16.10 1.00
CA GLU A 528 21.76 15.19 1.07
C GLU A 528 20.92 15.47 2.32
N PRO A 529 19.64 15.11 2.33
CA PRO A 529 18.84 15.11 3.55
C PRO A 529 19.27 13.95 4.47
N SER A 530 19.02 14.09 5.78
CA SER A 530 19.33 13.03 6.77
C SER A 530 18.45 13.15 8.01
N MET A 531 18.25 12.01 8.68
CA MET A 531 17.55 11.86 9.94
C MET A 531 18.33 10.98 10.92
N ALA A 532 18.31 11.37 12.19
CA ALA A 532 18.80 10.56 13.30
C ALA A 532 17.73 10.47 14.40
N VAL A 533 17.50 9.26 14.90
CA VAL A 533 16.55 8.95 15.97
C VAL A 533 17.33 8.52 17.20
N CYS A 534 17.34 9.37 18.22
CA CYS A 534 18.10 9.19 19.45
C CYS A 534 17.19 8.80 20.62
N ILE A 535 17.48 7.67 21.26
CA ILE A 535 16.80 7.16 22.45
C ILE A 535 17.66 7.47 23.67
N ASP A 536 17.04 8.05 24.70
CA ASP A 536 17.67 8.34 25.99
C ASP A 536 17.36 7.22 26.99
N ASP A 537 18.22 6.20 27.01
CA ASP A 537 18.05 5.01 27.82
C ASP A 537 19.42 4.40 28.15
N ALA A 538 19.74 4.31 29.44
CA ALA A 538 21.05 3.87 29.92
C ALA A 538 21.32 2.39 29.60
N THR A 539 20.30 1.54 29.57
CA THR A 539 20.44 0.12 29.28
C THR A 539 20.75 -0.09 27.80
N ILE A 540 19.98 0.55 26.90
CA ILE A 540 20.25 0.52 25.45
C ILE A 540 21.64 1.09 25.16
N PHE A 541 21.96 2.24 25.74
CA PHE A 541 23.28 2.84 25.61
C PHE A 541 24.39 1.86 26.06
N GLY A 542 24.23 1.21 27.22
CA GLY A 542 25.21 0.27 27.77
C GLY A 542 25.54 -0.87 26.80
N HIS A 543 24.53 -1.46 26.15
CA HIS A 543 24.73 -2.51 25.14
C HIS A 543 25.54 -2.03 23.94
N PHE A 544 25.19 -0.88 23.38
CA PHE A 544 25.91 -0.34 22.22
C PHE A 544 27.29 0.20 22.60
N ASN A 545 27.52 0.61 23.85
CA ASN A 545 28.83 1.01 24.35
C ASN A 545 29.78 -0.19 24.49
N LEU A 546 29.28 -1.36 24.88
CA LEU A 546 30.06 -2.60 24.87
C LEU A 546 30.44 -3.01 23.43
N ILE A 547 29.49 -2.90 22.49
CA ILE A 547 29.72 -3.21 21.07
C ILE A 547 30.74 -2.24 20.45
N GLY A 548 30.63 -0.95 20.76
CA GLY A 548 31.45 0.14 20.20
C GLY A 548 32.66 0.54 21.04
N GLN A 549 33.19 -0.36 21.88
CA GLN A 549 34.27 -0.03 22.81
C GLN A 549 35.59 0.33 22.12
N ASN A 550 35.89 -0.31 20.99
CA ASN A 550 37.11 -0.09 20.22
C ASN A 550 36.89 1.01 19.21
N VAL A 551 37.63 2.11 19.35
CA VAL A 551 37.52 3.29 18.49
C VAL A 551 38.88 3.69 17.95
N GLU A 552 38.88 4.28 16.76
CA GLU A 552 40.10 4.79 16.15
C GLU A 552 40.70 5.92 16.98
N ASN A 553 42.03 5.99 16.92
CA ASN A 553 42.74 7.14 17.40
C ASN A 553 42.33 8.39 16.62
N CYS A 554 42.21 9.48 17.35
CA CYS A 554 42.04 10.80 16.77
C CYS A 554 43.30 11.16 15.98
N THR A 555 43.12 11.63 14.74
CA THR A 555 44.20 12.20 13.93
C THR A 555 44.09 13.72 13.84
#